data_AF-A0A931VH88-F1
#
_entry.id   AF-A0A931VH88-F1
#
_cell.length_a   1.000
_cell.length_b   1.000
_cell.length_c   1.000
_cell.angle_alpha   90.00
_cell.angle_beta   90.00
_cell.angle_gamma   90.00
#
_symmetry.space_group_name_H-M   'P 1'
#
loop_
_entity.id
_entity.type
_entity.pdbx_description
1 polymer ?
#
loop_
_entity_poly.entity_id
_entity_poly.type
_entity_poly.pdbx_seq_one_letter_code
_entity_poly.pdbx_strand_id
1 'polypeptide(L)'
;MNNLKFWLPVYLYALFIFILSSIPKLPEIGPDFLNADKLLHIIEYGILGLLLARAFKNSSSQFLMGNFLILTCLVSCLYGITDEFHQS
;
A
#
# COMPACT_ATOMS: atom_id res chain seq x y z
N MET A 1 -1.46 21.73 -11.62
CA MET A 1 -0.42 20.85 -11.04
C MET A 1 -0.59 19.47 -11.66
N ASN A 2 0.45 18.86 -12.23
CA ASN A 2 0.31 17.53 -12.84
C ASN A 2 0.17 16.47 -11.76
N ASN A 3 -1.08 16.07 -11.48
CA ASN A 3 -1.43 14.99 -10.54
C ASN A 3 -0.62 13.71 -10.83
N LEU A 4 -0.29 13.45 -12.09
CA LEU A 4 0.48 12.28 -12.55
C LEU A 4 1.79 12.08 -11.78
N LYS A 5 2.50 13.15 -11.42
CA LYS A 5 3.79 13.05 -10.71
C LYS A 5 3.65 12.46 -9.30
N PHE A 6 2.49 12.63 -8.68
CA PHE A 6 2.22 12.13 -7.33
C PHE A 6 1.59 10.75 -7.34
N TRP A 7 0.76 10.47 -8.35
CA TRP A 7 0.07 9.19 -8.53
C TRP A 7 0.96 8.10 -9.14
N LEU A 8 1.91 8.45 -10.02
CA LEU A 8 2.81 7.46 -10.63
C LEU A 8 3.55 6.62 -9.57
N PRO A 9 4.15 7.19 -8.51
CA PRO A 9 4.76 6.40 -7.44
C PRO A 9 3.76 5.52 -6.68
N VAL A 10 2.49 5.94 -6.52
CA VAL A 10 1.46 5.13 -5.87
C VAL A 10 1.20 3.86 -6.68
N TYR A 11 0.99 4.00 -7.99
CA TYR A 11 0.72 2.86 -8.86
C TYR A 11 1.91 1.91 -8.97
N LEU A 12 3.13 2.45 -9.12
CA LEU A 12 4.35 1.65 -9.17
C LEU A 12 4.56 0.87 -7.87
N TYR A 13 4.30 1.50 -6.73
CA TYR A 13 4.49 0.86 -5.44
C TYR A 13 3.38 -0.16 -5.12
N ALA A 14 2.13 0.11 -5.48
CA ALA A 14 1.06 -0.88 -5.40
C ALA A 14 1.38 -2.10 -6.27
N LEU A 15 1.79 -1.90 -7.53
CA LEU A 15 2.21 -3.01 -8.39
C LEU A 15 3.38 -3.80 -7.79
N PHE A 16 4.34 -3.12 -7.17
CA PHE A 16 5.45 -3.76 -6.48
C PHE A 16 4.97 -4.65 -5.32
N ILE A 17 4.07 -4.16 -4.46
CA ILE A 17 3.47 -4.97 -3.38
C ILE A 17 2.77 -6.19 -3.97
N PHE A 18 1.91 -5.99 -4.98
CA PHE A 18 1.15 -7.09 -5.61
C PHE A 18 2.07 -8.18 -6.17
N ILE A 19 3.19 -7.81 -6.80
CA ILE A 19 4.18 -8.77 -7.31
C ILE A 19 4.85 -9.52 -6.16
N LEU A 20 5.25 -8.83 -5.09
CA LEU A 20 5.87 -9.46 -3.92
C LEU A 20 4.91 -10.45 -3.25
N SER A 21 3.66 -10.04 -3.04
CA SER A 21 2.59 -10.86 -2.47
C SER A 21 2.22 -12.06 -3.35
N SER A 22 2.49 -12.01 -4.65
CA SER A 22 2.26 -13.14 -5.57
C SER A 22 3.34 -14.23 -5.50
N ILE A 23 4.45 -13.99 -4.81
CA ILE A 23 5.54 -14.98 -4.70
C ILE A 23 5.14 -16.02 -3.65
N PRO A 24 5.08 -17.32 -4.00
CA PRO A 24 4.75 -18.37 -3.05
C PRO A 24 5.76 -18.38 -1.89
N LYS A 25 5.25 -18.43 -0.65
CA LYS A 25 6.12 -18.60 0.52
C LYS A 25 6.87 -19.92 0.40
N LEU A 26 8.19 -19.85 0.37
CA LEU A 26 9.03 -21.03 0.53
C LEU A 26 8.73 -21.65 1.90
N PRO A 27 8.74 -22.99 2.03
CA PRO A 27 8.60 -23.62 3.34
C PRO A 27 9.69 -23.04 4.26
N GLU A 28 9.28 -22.45 5.37
CA GLU A 28 10.21 -21.84 6.32
C GLU A 28 11.12 -22.94 6.89
N ILE A 29 12.38 -22.96 6.47
CA ILE A 29 13.42 -23.81 7.06
C ILE A 29 14.07 -23.00 8.18
N GLY A 30 13.38 -22.89 9.32
CA GLY A 30 13.83 -22.13 10.49
C GLY A 30 12.76 -22.10 11.59
N PRO A 31 13.09 -21.70 12.82
CA PRO A 31 12.05 -21.42 13.82
C PRO A 31 11.15 -20.31 13.27
N ASP A 32 9.81 -20.44 13.37
CA ASP A 32 8.80 -19.44 12.96
C ASP A 32 9.29 -18.03 13.37
N PHE A 33 10.00 -17.34 12.47
CA PHE A 33 10.81 -16.20 12.86
C PHE A 33 9.87 -15.00 12.99
N LEU A 34 9.26 -14.90 14.17
CA LEU A 34 8.72 -13.67 14.77
C LEU A 34 7.87 -12.81 13.83
N ASN A 35 6.73 -13.30 13.36
CA ASN A 35 5.73 -12.46 12.67
C ASN A 35 6.34 -11.54 11.58
N ALA A 36 7.47 -11.93 10.96
CA ALA A 36 8.24 -11.05 10.08
C ALA A 36 7.39 -10.60 8.89
N ASP A 37 6.53 -11.49 8.41
CA ASP A 37 5.50 -11.19 7.41
C ASP A 37 4.60 -10.03 7.82
N LYS A 38 4.15 -9.98 9.09
CA LYS A 38 3.29 -8.89 9.58
C LYS A 38 4.05 -7.58 9.68
N LEU A 39 5.33 -7.61 10.05
CA LEU A 39 6.18 -6.42 10.04
C LEU A 39 6.39 -5.91 8.62
N LEU A 40 6.62 -6.81 7.66
CA LEU A 40 6.71 -6.46 6.23
C LEU A 40 5.41 -5.84 5.73
N HIS A 41 4.26 -6.42 6.06
CA HIS A 41 2.95 -5.86 5.69
C HIS A 41 2.77 -4.45 6.28
N ILE A 42 3.12 -4.24 7.55
CA ILE A 42 3.05 -2.90 8.17
C ILE A 42 3.92 -1.89 7.42
N ILE A 43 5.12 -2.28 6.99
CA ILE A 43 6.03 -1.41 6.24
C ILE A 43 5.46 -1.11 4.84
N GLU A 44 5.00 -2.14 4.12
CA GLU A 44 4.42 -2.01 2.78
C GLU A 44 3.21 -1.09 2.76
N TYR A 45 2.19 -1.38 3.59
CA TYR A 45 0.99 -0.55 3.65
C TYR A 45 1.25 0.83 4.27
N GLY A 46 2.25 0.94 5.16
CA GLY A 46 2.71 2.22 5.71
C GLY A 46 3.28 3.14 4.63
N ILE A 47 4.19 2.62 3.79
CA ILE A 47 4.75 3.38 2.65
C ILE A 47 3.67 3.71 1.63
N LEU A 48 2.80 2.75 1.29
CA LEU A 48 1.68 3.00 0.38
C LEU A 48 0.76 4.12 0.92
N GLY A 49 0.46 4.11 2.22
CA GLY A 49 -0.30 5.15 2.89
C GLY A 49 0.36 6.53 2.80
N LEU A 50 1.67 6.63 3.01
CA LEU A 50 2.40 7.89 2.84
C LEU A 50 2.34 8.41 1.40
N LEU A 51 2.45 7.53 0.41
CA LEU A 51 2.35 7.90 -1.00
C LEU A 51 0.94 8.37 -1.37
N LEU A 52 -0.10 7.68 -0.88
CA LEU A 52 -1.50 8.05 -1.05
C LEU A 52 -1.81 9.40 -0.38
N ALA A 53 -1.39 9.59 0.87
CA ALA A 53 -1.59 10.85 1.59
C ALA A 53 -0.94 12.02 0.84
N ARG A 54 0.28 11.82 0.31
CA ARG A 54 0.97 12.80 -0.53
C ARG A 54 0.18 13.08 -1.83
N ALA A 55 -0.35 12.05 -2.48
CA ALA A 55 -1.09 12.19 -3.73
C ALA A 55 -2.42 12.92 -3.53
N PHE A 56 -3.19 12.56 -2.50
CA PHE A 56 -4.45 13.22 -2.15
C PHE A 56 -4.26 14.67 -1.72
N LYS A 57 -3.26 14.95 -0.86
CA LYS A 57 -2.97 16.31 -0.38
C LYS A 57 -2.53 17.27 -1.49
N ASN A 58 -1.88 16.77 -2.55
CA ASN A 58 -1.44 17.58 -3.69
C ASN A 58 -2.42 17.52 -4.88
N SER A 59 -3.61 16.97 -4.68
CA SER A 59 -4.63 16.89 -5.72
C SER A 59 -5.26 18.26 -5.98
N SER A 60 -5.56 18.55 -7.25
CA SER A 60 -6.33 19.73 -7.64
C SER A 60 -7.78 19.72 -7.15
N SER A 61 -8.30 18.57 -6.72
CA SER A 61 -9.63 18.45 -6.14
C SER A 61 -9.62 18.84 -4.66
N GLN A 62 -10.38 19.88 -4.31
CA GLN A 62 -10.55 20.31 -2.91
C GLN A 62 -11.13 19.21 -2.02
N PHE A 63 -12.00 18.36 -2.57
CA PHE A 63 -12.54 17.20 -1.84
C PHE A 63 -11.45 16.19 -1.48
N LEU A 64 -10.58 15.85 -2.45
CA LEU A 64 -9.49 14.90 -2.23
C LEU A 64 -8.46 15.45 -1.24
N MET A 65 -8.12 16.74 -1.37
CA MET A 65 -7.19 17.42 -0.47
C MET A 65 -7.76 17.54 0.96
N GLY A 66 -9.03 17.93 1.11
CA GLY A 66 -9.66 18.13 2.42
C GLY A 66 -9.88 16.82 3.19
N ASN A 67 -10.08 15.71 2.48
CA ASN A 67 -10.36 14.39 3.08
C ASN A 67 -9.17 13.43 2.99
N PHE A 68 -7.95 13.93 2.74
CA PHE A 68 -6.81 13.08 2.37
C PHE A 68 -6.50 11.98 3.39
N LEU A 69 -6.65 12.23 4.71
CA LEU A 69 -6.42 11.23 5.75
C LEU A 69 -7.42 10.08 5.67
N ILE A 70 -8.72 10.41 5.56
CA ILE A 70 -9.80 9.42 5.48
C ILE A 70 -9.65 8.60 4.20
N LEU A 71 -9.41 9.27 3.07
CA LEU A 71 -9.23 8.60 1.77
C LEU A 71 -7.99 7.71 1.77
N THR A 72 -6.88 8.15 2.37
CA THR A 72 -5.67 7.33 2.52
C THR A 72 -5.98 6.07 3.32
N CYS A 73 -6.62 6.21 4.49
CA CYS A 73 -6.98 5.07 5.32
C CYS A 73 -7.88 4.08 4.58
N LEU A 74 -8.95 4.58 3.95
CA LEU A 74 -9.88 3.75 3.18
C LEU A 74 -9.18 3.01 2.04
N VAL A 75 -8.38 3.70 1.24
CA VAL A 75 -7.72 3.09 0.08
C VAL A 75 -6.63 2.10 0.51
N SER A 76 -5.82 2.43 1.51
CA SER A 76 -4.82 1.50 2.04
C SER A 76 -5.46 0.23 2.62
N CYS A 77 -6.57 0.37 3.37
CA CYS A 77 -7.29 -0.78 3.92
C CYS A 77 -7.91 -1.64 2.83
N LEU A 78 -8.59 -1.04 1.84
CA LEU A 78 -9.18 -1.78 0.73
C LEU A 78 -8.10 -2.53 -0.07
N TYR A 79 -6.97 -1.88 -0.31
CA TYR A 79 -5.84 -2.50 -1.02
C TYR A 79 -5.24 -3.68 -0.23
N GLY A 80 -5.02 -3.52 1.08
CA GLY A 80 -4.55 -4.62 1.92
C GLY A 80 -5.52 -5.80 1.99
N ILE A 81 -6.84 -5.53 2.07
CA ILE A 81 -7.85 -6.59 2.01
C ILE A 81 -7.76 -7.35 0.68
N THR A 82 -7.64 -6.64 -0.45
CA THR A 82 -7.53 -7.31 -1.76
C THR A 82 -6.25 -8.14 -1.88
N ASP A 83 -5.16 -7.72 -1.27
CA ASP A 83 -3.89 -8.44 -1.29
C ASP A 83 -3.94 -9.72 -0.45
N GLU A 84 -4.53 -9.66 0.75
CA GLU A 84 -4.74 -10.85 1.59
C GLU A 84 -5.63 -11.89 0.90
N PHE A 85 -6.69 -11.45 0.19
CA PHE A 85 -7.50 -12.32 -0.65
C PHE A 85 -6.74 -12.93 -1.84
N HIS A 86 -5.71 -12.23 -2.35
CA HIS A 86 -4.86 -12.73 -3.43
C HIS A 86 -3.78 -13.70 -2.94
N GLN A 87 -3.31 -13.53 -1.70
CA GLN A 87 -2.35 -14.43 -1.04
C GLN A 87 -2.97 -15.73 -0.49
N SER A 88 -4.28 -15.72 -0.19
CA SER A 88 -5.04 -16.84 0.42
C SER A 88 -5.43 -17.92 -0.58
#